data_AF-A0A257L085-F1
#
_entry.id   AF-A0A257L085-F1
#
_cell.length_a   1.000
_cell.length_b   1.000
_cell.length_c   1.000
_cell.angle_alpha   90.00
_cell.angle_beta   90.00
_cell.angle_gamma   90.00
#
_symmetry.space_group_name_H-M   'P 1'
#
loop_
_entity.id
_entity.type
_entity.pdbx_description
1 polymer ?
#
loop_
_entity_poly.entity_id
_entity_poly.type
_entity_poly.pdbx_seq_one_letter_code
_entity_poly.pdbx_strand_id
1 'polypeptide(L)' 'MPFDKFVRIHRSYLISLSKIEKISRNSVWILGKEIPVGSSYEEKLLEIRGVLGL' A
#
# COMPACT_ATOMS: atom_id res chain seq x y z
N MET A 1 4.87 12.85 14.42
CA MET A 1 3.95 12.45 13.33
C MET A 1 3.83 10.93 13.35
N PRO A 2 2.63 10.33 13.28
CA PRO A 2 2.49 8.88 13.42
C PRO A 2 3.00 8.20 12.14
N PHE A 3 4.23 7.71 12.19
CA PHE A 3 4.84 6.90 11.11
C PHE A 3 4.01 5.65 10.79
N ASP A 4 3.20 5.19 11.75
CA ASP A 4 2.30 4.04 11.64
C ASP A 4 1.18 4.19 10.59
N LYS A 5 0.92 5.40 10.07
CA LYS A 5 -0.17 5.62 9.11
C LYS A 5 0.27 5.57 7.65
N PHE A 6 1.58 5.55 7.40
CA PHE A 6 2.12 5.59 6.05
C PHE A 6 3.00 4.39 5.79
N VAL A 7 2.90 3.88 4.57
CA VAL A 7 3.70 2.76 4.12
C VAL A 7 4.34 3.08 2.79
N ARG A 8 5.58 2.64 2.64
CA ARG A 8 6.32 2.76 1.39
C ARG A 8 6.02 1.54 0.52
N ILE A 9 5.51 1.79 -0.68
CA ILE A 9 5.14 0.75 -1.65
C ILE A 9 5.96 0.82 -2.94
N HIS A 10 6.76 1.86 -3.11
CA HIS A 10 7.70 1.98 -4.21
C HIS A 10 8.91 2.83 -3.79
N ARG A 11 10.01 2.78 -4.54
CA ARG A 11 11.17 3.64 -4.30
C ARG A 11 10.86 5.14 -4.39
N SER A 12 9.75 5.50 -5.03
CA SER A 12 9.30 6.89 -5.21
C SER A 12 7.97 7.20 -4.52
N TYR A 13 7.27 6.21 -3.96
CA TYR A 13 5.90 6.40 -3.45
C TYR A 13 5.75 5.94 -2.00
N LEU A 14 5.14 6.84 -1.21
CA LEU A 14 4.67 6.61 0.15
C LEU A 14 3.16 6.84 0.15
N ILE A 15 2.39 5.91 0.71
CA ILE A 15 0.93 5.96 0.71
C ILE A 15 0.38 5.89 2.13
N SER A 16 -0.82 6.40 2.34
CA SER A 16 -1.52 6.29 3.63
C SER A 16 -2.31 4.99 3.71
N LEU A 17 -2.07 4.19 4.75
CA LEU A 17 -2.79 2.94 5.02
C LEU A 17 -4.30 3.14 5.14
N SER A 18 -4.73 4.21 5.82
CA SER A 18 -6.15 4.52 6.03
C SER A 18 -6.89 4.97 4.77
N LYS A 19 -6.19 5.25 3.66
CA LYS A 19 -6.80 5.65 2.38
C LYS A 19 -6.77 4.56 1.32
N ILE A 20 -6.28 3.37 1.67
CA ILE A 20 -6.28 2.23 0.77
C ILE A 20 -7.72 1.74 0.64
N GLU A 21 -8.23 1.74 -0.58
CA GLU A 21 -9.57 1.24 -0.89
C GLU A 21 -9.52 -0.22 -1.33
N LYS A 22 -8.50 -0.59 -2.11
CA LYS A 22 -8.32 -1.94 -2.61
C LYS A 22 -6.85 -2.27 -2.78
N ILE A 23 -6.50 -3.51 -2.48
CA ILE A 23 -5.17 -4.07 -2.68
C ILE A 23 -5.22 -5.11 -3.80
N SER A 24 -4.38 -4.93 -4.82
CA SER A 24 -4.08 -5.92 -5.85
C SER A 24 -2.73 -6.57 -5.58
N ARG A 25 -2.39 -7.60 -6.36
CA ARG A 25 -1.11 -8.31 -6.23
C ARG A 25 0.12 -7.39 -6.37
N ASN A 26 0.07 -6.42 -7.27
CA ASN A 26 1.19 -5.55 -7.61
C ASN A 26 0.82 -4.05 -7.65
N SER A 27 -0.39 -3.71 -7.21
CA SER A 27 -0.93 -2.35 -7.26
C SER A 27 -1.88 -2.10 -6.09
N VAL A 28 -2.08 -0.85 -5.74
CA VAL A 28 -3.04 -0.41 -4.71
C VAL A 28 -3.91 0.71 -5.24
N TRP A 29 -5.19 0.68 -4.89
CA TRP A 29 -6.12 1.77 -5.20
C TRP A 29 -6.30 2.69 -4.02
N ILE A 30 -6.13 3.98 -4.30
CA ILE A 30 -6.26 5.07 -3.34
C ILE A 30 -7.03 6.19 -4.01
N LEU A 31 -8.18 6.56 -3.44
CA LEU A 31 -9.05 7.64 -3.96
C LEU A 31 -9.37 7.44 -5.45
N GLY A 32 -9.67 6.20 -5.86
CA GLY A 32 -9.96 5.81 -7.24
C GLY A 32 -8.75 5.80 -8.18
N LYS A 33 -7.52 6.05 -7.70
CA LYS A 33 -6.30 5.96 -8.51
C LYS A 33 -5.53 4.70 -8.21
N GLU A 34 -5.09 4.02 -9.28
CA GLU A 34 -4.16 2.90 -9.18
C GLU A 34 -2.72 3.40 -9.01
N ILE A 35 -2.03 2.92 -8.00
CA ILE A 35 -0.60 3.17 -7.79
C ILE A 35 0.15 1.84 -7.89
N PRO A 36 1.11 1.70 -8.82
CA PRO A 36 1.90 0.49 -8.96
C PRO A 36 2.90 0.35 -7.82
N VAL A 37 3.12 -0.90 -7.42
CA VAL A 37 3.98 -1.29 -6.31
C VAL A 37 5.25 -1.89 -6.88
N GLY A 38 6.41 -1.50 -6.34
CA GLY A 38 7.68 -2.06 -6.78
C GLY A 38 7.82 -3.49 -6.29
N SER A 39 8.46 -4.35 -7.08
CA SER A 39 8.58 -5.77 -6.75
C SER A 39 9.22 -6.04 -5.38
N SER A 40 10.19 -5.21 -4.99
CA SER A 40 10.83 -5.27 -3.66
C SER A 40 9.91 -4.93 -2.48
N TYR A 41 8.70 -4.44 -2.74
CA TYR A 41 7.72 -4.02 -1.73
C TYR A 41 6.45 -4.89 -1.74
N GLU A 42 6.37 -5.91 -2.61
CA GLU A 42 5.20 -6.81 -2.71
C GLU A 42 4.95 -7.60 -1.42
N GLU A 43 6.00 -8.10 -0.76
CA GLU A 43 5.89 -8.82 0.52
C GLU A 43 5.27 -7.94 1.60
N LYS A 44 5.75 -6.69 1.69
CA LYS A 44 5.22 -5.70 2.63
C LYS A 44 3.74 -5.43 2.37
N LEU A 45 3.35 -5.44 1.09
CA LEU A 45 1.97 -5.24 0.69
C LEU A 45 1.05 -6.39 1.11
N LEU A 46 1.57 -7.61 1.08
CA LEU A 46 0.87 -8.81 1.53
C LEU A 46 0.64 -8.80 3.05
N GLU A 47 1.63 -8.36 3.83
CA GLU A 47 1.48 -8.15 5.29
C GLU A 47 0.35 -7.16 5.59
N ILE A 48 0.37 -6.01 4.93
CA ILE A 48 -0.62 -4.95 5.13
C ILE A 48 -2.03 -5.43 4.78
N ARG A 49 -2.15 -6.23 3.72
CA ARG A 49 -3.41 -6.84 3.32
C ARG A 49 -3.98 -7.72 4.45
N GLY A 50 -3.15 -8.55 5.07
CA GLY A 50 -3.55 -9.37 6.22
C GLY A 50 -3.96 -8.55 7.44
N VAL A 51 -3.28 -7.43 7.70
CA VAL A 51 -3.60 -6.53 8.82
C VAL A 51 -4.91 -5.75 8.59
N LEU A 52 -5.16 -5.29 7.36
CA LEU A 52 -6.35 -4.51 7.01
C LEU A 52 -7.59 -5.38 6.75
N GLY A 53 -7.43 -6.70 6.57
CA GLY A 53 -8.54 -7.60 6.24
C GLY A 53 -9.12 -7.38 4.83
N LEU A 54 -8.29 -6.84 3.92
CA LEU A 54 -8.60 -6.61 2.51
C LEU A 54 -8.09 -7.79 1.64
#